data_AF-A0A922S984-F1
#
_entry.id   AF-A0A922S984-F1
#
_cell.length_a   1.000
_cell.length_b   1.000
_cell.length_c   1.000
_cell.angle_alpha   90.00
_cell.angle_beta   90.00
_cell.angle_gamma   90.00
#
_symmetry.space_group_name_H-M   'P 1'
#
loop_
_entity.id
_entity.type
_entity.pdbx_description
1 polymer ?
#
loop_
_entity_poly.entity_id
_entity_poly.type
_entity_poly.pdbx_seq_one_letter_code
_entity_poly.pdbx_strand_id
1 'polypeptide(L)'
;MSSIGVRNMVLFVQKYKFEPCHIYNMDESGFTTVPNKAPKVLSSKGKPITNVLVVCAMSASGNYVPPAFIFPRKRMKAKLLDGAPANSIGFVTESV
;
A
#
# COMPACT_ATOMS: atom_id res chain seq x y z
N MET A 1 7.98 4.60 -3.61
CA MET A 1 7.67 5.99 -3.20
C MET A 1 8.21 6.94 -4.27
N SER A 2 7.34 7.68 -4.94
CA SER A 2 7.75 8.56 -6.04
C SER A 2 8.55 9.76 -5.53
N SER A 3 9.49 10.26 -6.34
CA SER A 3 10.31 11.47 -6.04
C SER A 3 9.44 12.69 -5.66
N ILE A 4 8.22 12.75 -6.17
CA ILE A 4 7.24 13.81 -5.88
C ILE A 4 6.70 13.76 -4.45
N GLY A 5 6.41 12.57 -3.91
CA GLY A 5 5.88 12.42 -2.55
C GLY A 5 6.88 12.90 -1.49
N VAL A 6 8.16 12.59 -1.69
CA VAL A 6 9.25 13.01 -0.78
C VAL A 6 9.45 14.52 -0.82
N ARG A 7 9.39 15.14 -2.00
CA ARG A 7 9.52 16.60 -2.15
C ARG A 7 8.41 17.35 -1.43
N ASN A 8 7.17 16.87 -1.52
CA ASN A 8 6.05 17.50 -0.84
C ASN A 8 6.19 17.43 0.69
N MET A 9 6.67 16.32 1.24
CA MET A 9 6.96 16.23 2.68
C MET A 9 7.95 17.29 3.16
N VAL A 10 9.04 17.51 2.41
CA VAL A 10 10.05 18.52 2.76
C VAL A 10 9.44 19.93 2.79
N LEU A 11 8.58 20.25 1.82
CA LEU A 11 7.87 21.53 1.78
C LEU A 11 6.92 21.71 2.98
N PHE A 12 6.19 20.66 3.37
CA PHE A 12 5.27 20.71 4.51
C PHE A 12 6.01 20.87 5.84
N VAL A 13 7.13 20.17 6.04
CA VAL A 13 7.99 20.34 7.22
C VAL A 13 8.48 21.78 7.32
N GLN A 14 8.99 22.36 6.22
CA GLN A 14 9.50 23.73 6.21
C GLN A 14 8.40 24.78 6.45
N LYS A 15 7.22 24.58 5.87
CA LYS A 15 6.12 25.55 5.94
C LYS A 15 5.43 25.58 7.30
N TYR A 16 5.17 24.41 7.88
CA TYR A 16 4.37 24.29 9.12
C TYR A 16 5.22 24.02 10.37
N LYS A 17 6.54 23.80 10.21
CA LYS A 17 7.49 23.53 11.30
C LYS A 17 7.09 22.34 12.19
N PHE A 18 6.36 21.37 11.63
CA PHE A 18 6.10 20.12 12.33
C PHE A 18 7.39 19.30 12.42
N GLU A 19 7.54 18.58 13.52
CA GLU A 19 8.56 17.56 13.67
C GLU A 19 8.45 16.52 12.53
N PRO A 20 9.57 16.13 11.88
CA PRO A 20 9.55 15.15 10.78
C PRO A 20 8.97 13.78 11.15
N CYS A 21 8.93 13.44 12.45
CA CYS A 21 8.34 12.21 12.97
C CYS A 21 6.81 12.24 13.01
N HIS A 22 6.18 13.42 12.88
CA HIS A 22 4.72 13.60 12.93
C HIS A 22 4.05 13.73 11.55
N ILE A 23 4.84 13.77 10.46
CA ILE A 23 4.31 13.82 9.10
C ILE A 23 4.54 12.46 8.45
N TYR A 24 3.48 11.85 7.93
CA TYR A 24 3.51 10.55 7.25
C TYR A 24 3.00 10.71 5.82
N ASN A 25 3.72 10.10 4.88
CA ASN A 25 3.28 9.95 3.51
C ASN A 25 2.80 8.51 3.36
N MET A 26 1.59 8.35 2.85
CA MET A 26 0.96 7.06 2.63
C MET A 26 0.78 6.86 1.13
N ASP A 27 1.10 5.66 0.66
CA ASP A 27 0.99 5.29 -0.74
C ASP A 27 0.43 3.86 -0.86
N GLU A 28 -0.31 3.64 -1.93
CA GLU A 28 -0.95 2.35 -2.22
C GLU A 28 -0.30 1.70 -3.43
N SER A 29 0.11 0.45 -3.29
CA SER A 29 0.72 -0.33 -4.36
C SER A 29 -0.08 -1.61 -4.60
N GLY A 30 -0.60 -1.76 -5.82
CA GLY A 30 -1.30 -2.97 -6.24
C GLY A 30 -0.34 -4.02 -6.80
N PHE A 31 -0.44 -5.26 -6.30
CA PHE A 31 0.31 -6.41 -6.79
C PHE A 31 -0.60 -7.39 -7.54
N THR A 32 -0.08 -7.95 -8.62
CA THR A 32 -0.72 -9.05 -9.36
C THR A 32 -0.15 -10.38 -8.89
N THR A 33 -1.00 -11.31 -8.44
CA THR A 33 -0.56 -12.64 -7.98
C THR A 33 -0.34 -13.62 -9.13
N VAL A 34 -0.42 -13.16 -10.38
CA VAL A 34 -0.23 -13.98 -11.59
C VAL A 34 1.17 -13.70 -12.15
N PRO A 35 2.11 -14.65 -12.09
CA PRO A 35 3.43 -14.47 -12.68
C PRO A 35 3.32 -14.44 -14.21
N ASN A 36 3.66 -13.28 -14.80
CA ASN A 36 4.16 -13.09 -16.16
C ASN A 36 3.32 -13.60 -17.38
N LYS A 37 2.09 -14.05 -17.21
CA LYS A 37 1.13 -14.22 -18.31
C LYS A 37 0.02 -13.21 -18.13
N ALA A 38 -0.03 -12.21 -19.01
CA ALA A 38 -1.08 -11.22 -19.05
C ALA A 38 -2.46 -11.92 -18.98
N PRO A 39 -3.31 -11.65 -17.97
CA PRO A 39 -4.68 -12.07 -18.07
C PRO A 39 -5.28 -11.30 -19.24
N LYS A 40 -5.79 -12.03 -20.24
CA LYS A 40 -6.49 -11.52 -21.43
C LYS A 40 -7.80 -10.79 -21.08
N VAL A 41 -8.05 -10.54 -19.80
CA VAL A 41 -9.29 -9.97 -19.28
C VAL A 41 -8.97 -8.57 -18.79
N LEU A 42 -9.23 -7.59 -19.65
CA LEU A 42 -9.43 -6.21 -19.22
C LEU A 42 -10.79 -6.20 -18.51
N SER A 43 -10.81 -5.85 -17.22
CA SER A 43 -12.07 -5.53 -16.55
C SER A 43 -12.79 -4.47 -17.39
N SER A 44 -14.07 -4.69 -17.67
CA SER A 44 -14.94 -3.81 -18.47
C SER A 44 -15.08 -2.39 -17.91
N LYS A 45 -14.49 -2.10 -16.73
CA LYS A 45 -14.47 -0.78 -16.07
C LYS A 45 -13.06 -0.26 -15.74
N GLY A 46 -12.04 -0.58 -16.54
CA GLY A 46 -10.76 0.16 -16.57
C GLY A 46 -9.88 0.09 -15.31
N LYS A 47 -10.29 -0.66 -14.27
CA LYS A 47 -9.46 -0.87 -13.08
C LYS A 47 -8.53 -2.06 -13.32
N PRO A 48 -7.21 -1.90 -13.10
CA PRO A 48 -6.29 -3.03 -13.20
C PRO A 48 -6.72 -4.11 -12.20
N ILE A 49 -6.67 -5.36 -12.62
CA ILE A 49 -6.96 -6.52 -11.77
C ILE A 49 -5.75 -6.69 -10.82
N THR A 50 -5.64 -5.82 -9.82
CA THR A 50 -4.69 -5.96 -8.72
C THR A 50 -5.28 -6.95 -7.73
N ASN A 51 -4.61 -8.09 -7.57
CA ASN A 51 -5.11 -9.19 -6.74
C ASN A 51 -4.79 -8.99 -5.26
N VAL A 52 -3.93 -8.03 -4.91
CA VAL A 52 -3.64 -7.61 -3.54
C VAL A 52 -3.28 -6.13 -3.59
N LEU A 53 -3.80 -5.34 -2.67
CA LEU A 53 -3.41 -3.94 -2.46
C LEU A 53 -2.57 -3.85 -1.18
N VAL A 54 -1.44 -3.16 -1.23
CA VAL A 54 -0.59 -2.92 -0.07
C VAL A 54 -0.57 -1.43 0.22
N VAL A 55 -0.89 -1.07 1.45
CA VAL A 55 -0.86 0.31 1.94
C VAL A 55 0.35 0.45 2.86
N CYS A 56 1.26 1.33 2.48
CA CYS A 56 2.46 1.62 3.25
C CYS A 56 2.47 3.09 3.63
N ALA A 57 2.86 3.40 4.86
CA ALA A 57 3.09 4.77 5.29
C ALA A 57 4.46 4.92 5.94
N MET A 58 5.16 6.00 5.59
CA MET A 58 6.48 6.32 6.13
C MET A 58 6.52 7.79 6.51
N SER A 59 7.12 8.08 7.66
CA SER A 59 7.36 9.43 8.13
C SER A 59 8.51 10.08 7.39
N ALA A 60 8.58 11.42 7.44
CA ALA A 60 9.73 12.14 6.92
C ALA A 60 11.04 11.81 7.68
N SER A 61 10.93 11.32 8.93
CA SER A 61 12.05 10.80 9.72
C SER A 61 12.50 9.38 9.35
N GLY A 62 11.76 8.67 8.50
CA GLY A 62 12.06 7.28 8.09
C GLY A 62 11.39 6.19 8.93
N ASN A 63 10.68 6.54 10.01
CA ASN A 63 9.81 5.60 10.72
C ASN A 63 8.67 5.15 9.80
N TYR A 64 8.37 3.86 9.75
CA TYR A 64 7.25 3.32 8.97
C TYR A 64 6.15 2.78 9.87
N VAL A 65 4.92 2.91 9.42
CA VAL A 65 3.77 2.23 10.03
C VAL A 65 3.71 0.81 9.45
N PRO A 66 3.43 -0.23 10.27
CA PRO A 66 3.30 -1.58 9.75
C PRO A 66 2.35 -1.64 8.54
N PRO A 67 2.77 -2.26 7.42
CA PRO A 67 2.00 -2.19 6.18
C PRO A 67 0.72 -3.00 6.28
N ALA A 68 -0.33 -2.48 5.66
CA ALA A 68 -1.62 -3.13 5.58
C ALA A 68 -1.80 -3.81 4.22
N PHE A 69 -2.26 -5.06 4.23
CA PHE A 69 -2.54 -5.84 3.03
C PHE A 69 -4.04 -5.99 2.86
N ILE A 70 -4.60 -5.53 1.74
CA ILE A 70 -6.01 -5.65 1.41
C ILE A 70 -6.15 -6.72 0.31
N PHE A 71 -6.78 -7.83 0.69
CA PHE A 71 -7.03 -8.96 -0.20
C PHE A 71 -8.47 -8.91 -0.74
N PRO A 72 -8.66 -8.97 -2.07
CA PRO A 72 -9.97 -9.09 -2.71
C PRO A 72 -10.47 -10.54 -2.57
N ARG A 73 -10.91 -10.89 -1.36
CA ARG A 73 -11.37 -12.23 -0.95
C ARG A 73 -12.47 -12.10 0.11
N LYS A 74 -13.37 -13.07 0.18
CA LYS A 74 -14.46 -13.12 1.19
C LYS A 74 -14.01 -13.60 2.58
N ARG A 75 -12.89 -14.31 2.68
CA ARG A 75 -12.42 -14.92 3.93
C ARG A 75 -10.93 -14.66 4.15
N MET A 76 -10.60 -14.19 5.34
CA MET A 76 -9.21 -14.02 5.78
C MET A 76 -8.63 -15.38 6.16
N LYS A 77 -7.41 -15.68 5.71
CA LYS A 77 -6.64 -16.86 6.11
C LYS A 77 -5.28 -16.39 6.62
N ALA A 78 -4.80 -16.93 7.74
CA ALA A 78 -3.51 -16.56 8.32
C ALA A 78 -2.34 -16.69 7.33
N LYS A 79 -2.39 -17.70 6.45
CA LYS A 79 -1.40 -17.93 5.38
C LYS A 79 -1.23 -16.78 4.38
N LEU A 80 -2.18 -15.83 4.31
CA LEU A 80 -2.06 -14.67 3.42
C LEU A 80 -1.06 -13.63 3.92
N LEU A 81 -0.75 -13.65 5.23
CA LEU A 81 0.28 -12.80 5.84
C LEU A 81 1.58 -13.57 6.11
N ASP A 82 1.72 -14.77 5.54
CA ASP A 82 2.95 -15.55 5.67
C ASP A 82 4.10 -14.82 4.96
N GLY A 83 5.20 -14.58 5.67
CA GLY A 83 6.31 -13.75 5.20
C GLY A 83 6.02 -12.24 5.14
N ALA A 84 4.88 -11.76 5.65
CA ALA A 84 4.63 -10.33 5.76
C ALA A 84 5.56 -9.69 6.82
N PRO A 85 5.88 -8.38 6.70
CA PRO A 85 6.60 -7.66 7.73
C PRO A 85 5.96 -7.80 9.12
N ALA A 86 6.78 -7.73 10.16
CA ALA A 86 6.29 -7.82 11.53
C ALA A 86 5.22 -6.77 11.80
N ASN A 87 4.17 -7.15 12.52
CA ASN A 87 3.00 -6.32 12.83
C ASN A 87 2.12 -5.90 11.64
N SER A 88 2.32 -6.49 10.45
CA SER A 88 1.43 -6.26 9.31
C SER A 88 -0.01 -6.72 9.59
N ILE A 89 -0.96 -5.95 9.06
CA ILE A 89 -2.40 -6.21 9.23
C ILE A 89 -3.00 -6.62 7.89
N GLY A 90 -3.80 -7.67 7.90
CA GLY A 90 -4.52 -8.16 6.73
C GLY A 90 -5.99 -7.80 6.78
N PHE A 91 -6.48 -7.13 5.74
CA PHE A 91 -7.88 -6.84 5.50
C PHE A 91 -8.39 -7.67 4.32
N VAL A 92 -9.67 -8.00 4.36
CA VAL A 92 -10.36 -8.67 3.27
C VAL A 92 -11.52 -7.81 2.81
N THR A 93 -11.61 -7.64 1.50
CA THR A 93 -12.73 -6.97 0.85
C THR A 93 -13.34 -7.92 -0.18
N GLU A 94 -14.66 -7.89 -0.34
CA GLU A 94 -15.28 -8.61 -1.45
C GLU A 94 -14.86 -7.94 -2.77
N SER A 95 -14.33 -8.74 -3.69
CA SER A 95 -14.07 -8.29 -5.06
C SER A 95 -15.41 -7.91 -5.69
N VAL A 96 -15.59 -6.63 -6.03
CA VAL A 96 -16.73 -6.14 -6.81
C VAL A 96 -16.64 -6.63 -8.24
#